data_AF-A0A261R662-F1
#
_entry.id   AF-A0A261R662-F1
#
_cell.length_a   1.000
_cell.length_b   1.000
_cell.length_c   1.000
_cell.angle_alpha   90.00
_cell.angle_beta   90.00
_cell.angle_gamma   90.00
#
_symmetry.space_group_name_H-M   'P 1'
#
loop_
_entity.id
_entity.type
_entity.pdbx_description
1 polymer ?
#
loop_
_entity_poly.entity_id
_entity_poly.type
_entity_poly.pdbx_seq_one_letter_code
_entity_poly.pdbx_strand_id
1 'polypeptide(L)'
;MPEDFTLESLAQAVESQMSDEPETEEDQPAGESEAEEGGGEAQEQEATENEGAESEESEEGEGDQPEEESPQDRVVKWKTADGTEYEVPESELQKGYMREQDYRQKTQGLAREREQAESEIQTRAQQQVAALNLYGEKIGELHMARAAVAHLESALKQINREDDPSRYALVQSDLSTARQTAQDLTERLGKATQLMQSQEAERIAKGQQEAARVLSAEMPDFPNRLKAWNKHATETYGFNPEELSRVTDPRVFRMLDDAVKYRDLQNRKPEAVKKAAAAPQKPAKQTRSTPPSTIETVKKRFNAKPTVDGLAQMLMATGKV
;
A
#
# COMPACT_ATOMS: atom_id res chain seq x y z
N MET A 1 1.96 -28.15 -17.72
CA MET A 1 1.47 -26.77 -17.79
C MET A 1 1.22 -26.37 -16.35
N PRO A 2 2.04 -25.50 -15.73
CA PRO A 2 1.61 -24.89 -14.48
C PRO A 2 0.36 -24.08 -14.81
N GLU A 3 -0.67 -24.17 -13.97
CA GLU A 3 -1.87 -23.37 -14.14
C GLU A 3 -1.48 -21.89 -14.08
N ASP A 4 -1.77 -21.16 -15.15
CA ASP A 4 -1.50 -19.72 -15.20
C ASP A 4 -2.31 -19.06 -14.08
N PHE A 5 -1.64 -18.73 -12.98
CA PHE A 5 -2.22 -18.05 -11.82
C PHE A 5 -2.58 -16.63 -12.29
N THR A 6 -3.85 -16.44 -12.64
CA THR A 6 -4.41 -15.17 -13.10
C THR A 6 -4.91 -14.34 -11.92
N LEU A 7 -5.22 -13.06 -12.13
CA LEU A 7 -5.93 -12.24 -11.14
C LEU A 7 -7.19 -12.93 -10.59
N GLU A 8 -7.82 -13.81 -11.38
CA GLU A 8 -8.96 -14.62 -10.97
C GLU A 8 -8.57 -15.69 -9.93
N SER A 9 -7.38 -16.28 -10.04
CA SER A 9 -6.83 -17.17 -9.00
C SER A 9 -6.43 -16.44 -7.72
N LEU A 10 -6.03 -15.15 -7.79
CA LEU A 10 -5.85 -14.31 -6.60
C LEU A 10 -7.19 -14.04 -5.92
N ALA A 11 -8.22 -13.65 -6.68
CA ALA A 11 -9.57 -13.46 -6.16
C ALA A 11 -10.10 -14.74 -5.51
N GLN A 12 -9.90 -15.89 -6.17
CA GLN A 12 -10.33 -17.19 -5.68
C GLN A 12 -9.53 -17.65 -4.45
N ALA A 13 -8.24 -17.34 -4.36
CA ALA A 13 -7.44 -17.60 -3.16
C ALA A 13 -7.98 -16.79 -1.96
N VAL A 14 -8.27 -15.50 -2.16
CA VAL A 14 -8.89 -14.65 -1.13
C VAL A 14 -10.27 -15.19 -0.73
N GLU A 15 -11.11 -15.57 -1.69
CA GLU A 15 -12.45 -16.10 -1.45
C GLU A 15 -12.43 -17.47 -0.74
N SER A 16 -11.51 -18.35 -1.12
CA SER A 16 -11.32 -19.66 -0.46
C SER A 16 -10.87 -19.50 0.99
N GLN A 17 -10.00 -18.53 1.25
CA GLN A 17 -9.52 -18.25 2.60
C GLN A 17 -10.59 -17.61 3.49
N MET A 18 -11.57 -16.91 2.89
CA MET A 18 -12.75 -16.42 3.61
C MET A 18 -13.81 -17.51 3.85
N SER A 19 -13.82 -18.56 3.02
CA SER A 19 -14.78 -19.66 3.12
C SER A 19 -14.34 -20.78 4.06
N ASP A 20 -13.06 -20.84 4.42
CA ASP A 20 -12.47 -21.87 5.29
C ASP A 20 -12.48 -21.46 6.79
N GLU A 21 -13.13 -20.34 7.12
CA GLU A 21 -13.42 -19.98 8.51
C GLU A 21 -14.62 -20.83 8.98
N PRO A 22 -14.48 -21.66 10.02
CA PRO A 22 -15.52 -22.62 10.39
C PRO A 22 -16.79 -21.89 10.82
N GLU A 23 -17.88 -22.21 10.14
CA GLU A 23 -19.26 -21.90 10.51
C GLU A 23 -19.52 -22.35 11.96
N THR A 24 -19.57 -21.41 12.90
CA THR A 24 -20.46 -21.56 14.05
C THR A 24 -21.86 -21.17 13.61
N GLU A 25 -22.64 -22.20 13.29
CA GLU A 25 -24.10 -22.14 13.23
C GLU A 25 -24.65 -21.57 14.55
N GLU A 26 -25.39 -20.46 14.47
CA GLU A 26 -26.62 -20.31 15.25
C GLU A 26 -27.64 -19.49 14.47
N ASP A 27 -28.88 -19.98 14.49
CA ASP A 27 -29.94 -19.78 13.52
C ASP A 27 -30.93 -18.68 13.97
N GLN A 28 -31.20 -17.71 13.07
CA GLN A 28 -32.47 -16.96 12.84
C GLN A 28 -33.05 -15.98 13.90
N PRO A 29 -34.01 -15.08 13.53
CA PRO A 29 -34.29 -14.43 12.24
C PRO A 29 -34.56 -12.90 12.32
N ALA A 30 -34.89 -12.33 11.15
CA ALA A 30 -35.19 -10.94 10.83
C ALA A 30 -36.25 -10.19 11.69
N GLY A 31 -36.09 -8.87 11.77
CA GLY A 31 -37.12 -7.91 12.18
C GLY A 31 -36.82 -6.48 11.67
N GLU A 32 -37.66 -5.98 10.77
CA GLU A 32 -37.76 -4.57 10.36
C GLU A 32 -38.18 -3.68 11.55
N SER A 33 -37.66 -2.44 11.66
CA SER A 33 -38.47 -1.22 11.86
C SER A 33 -37.64 0.07 11.86
N GLU A 34 -38.29 1.11 11.37
CA GLU A 34 -37.95 2.52 11.12
C GLU A 34 -37.34 3.38 12.25
N ALA A 35 -36.48 4.30 11.80
CA ALA A 35 -36.33 5.74 12.09
C ALA A 35 -37.03 6.44 13.29
N GLU A 36 -36.25 7.21 14.06
CA GLU A 36 -36.34 8.67 14.35
C GLU A 36 -35.23 9.04 15.36
N GLU A 37 -34.24 9.88 15.06
CA GLU A 37 -34.17 11.37 15.02
C GLU A 37 -34.05 12.09 16.40
N GLY A 38 -32.98 12.90 16.52
CA GLY A 38 -32.75 13.95 17.52
C GLY A 38 -31.61 13.65 18.50
N GLY A 39 -30.56 14.45 18.72
CA GLY A 39 -30.19 15.81 18.32
C GLY A 39 -29.37 16.48 19.44
N GLY A 40 -28.30 17.21 19.10
CA GLY A 40 -27.51 18.11 19.98
C GLY A 40 -26.07 17.63 20.25
N GLU A 41 -25.03 18.16 19.59
CA GLU A 41 -24.30 19.46 19.74
C GLU A 41 -23.26 19.52 20.89
N ALA A 42 -22.08 20.07 20.52
CA ALA A 42 -20.85 20.38 21.28
C ALA A 42 -19.90 19.17 21.52
N GLN A 43 -18.58 19.23 21.30
CA GLN A 43 -17.66 20.37 21.35
C GLN A 43 -16.31 19.98 20.68
N GLU A 44 -15.69 20.91 19.95
CA GLU A 44 -14.28 20.84 19.50
C GLU A 44 -13.33 20.73 20.71
N GLN A 45 -12.36 19.81 20.63
CA GLN A 45 -11.07 19.92 21.31
C GLN A 45 -9.99 19.21 20.48
N GLU A 46 -9.09 20.00 19.91
CA GLU A 46 -7.78 19.54 19.44
C GLU A 46 -6.91 19.13 20.65
N ALA A 47 -6.26 17.96 20.57
CA ALA A 47 -5.02 17.66 21.27
C ALA A 47 -4.32 16.44 20.63
N THR A 48 -3.29 16.75 19.84
CA THR A 48 -1.93 16.19 19.87
C THR A 48 -1.72 14.68 20.10
N GLU A 49 -1.18 14.03 19.07
CA GLU A 49 -0.03 13.10 19.10
C GLU A 49 0.05 12.11 20.29
N ASN A 50 -0.35 10.86 20.05
CA ASN A 50 -0.13 9.74 20.97
C ASN A 50 0.79 8.69 20.31
N GLU A 51 2.08 8.78 20.62
CA GLU A 51 3.05 7.69 20.51
C GLU A 51 2.78 6.64 21.59
N GLY A 52 2.90 5.35 21.23
CA GLY A 52 3.26 4.30 22.17
C GLY A 52 2.15 3.76 23.08
N ALA A 53 1.20 3.04 22.50
CA ALA A 53 0.40 2.08 23.28
C ALA A 53 1.20 0.77 23.41
N GLU A 54 1.98 0.64 24.49
CA GLU A 54 2.39 -0.67 25.00
C GLU A 54 1.14 -1.35 25.59
N SER A 55 0.76 -2.48 24.99
CA SER A 55 -0.13 -3.45 25.60
C SER A 55 0.57 -4.06 26.80
N GLU A 56 0.13 -3.72 28.01
CA GLU A 56 0.33 -4.60 29.17
C GLU A 56 -0.64 -5.78 29.03
N GLU A 57 -0.11 -6.91 28.60
CA GLU A 57 -0.76 -8.20 28.70
C GLU A 57 -0.77 -8.63 30.17
N SER A 58 -1.96 -8.93 30.66
CA SER A 58 -2.22 -9.44 31.99
C SER A 58 -1.69 -10.87 32.14
N GLU A 59 -0.75 -11.10 33.05
CA GLU A 59 -0.58 -12.42 33.68
C GLU A 59 -1.04 -12.32 35.15
N GLU A 60 -2.22 -12.87 35.41
CA GLU A 60 -2.55 -13.36 36.75
C GLU A 60 -1.69 -14.59 37.05
N GLY A 61 -0.77 -14.44 38.01
CA GLY A 61 0.02 -15.52 38.57
C GLY A 61 0.18 -15.29 40.07
N GLU A 62 -0.78 -15.82 40.82
CA GLU A 62 -0.87 -15.82 42.28
C GLU A 62 0.41 -16.40 42.92
N GLY A 63 1.06 -15.62 43.78
CA GLY A 63 2.29 -16.00 44.48
C GLY A 63 2.58 -15.04 45.63
N ASP A 64 1.92 -15.30 46.76
CA ASP A 64 2.14 -14.70 48.08
C ASP A 64 3.65 -14.64 48.42
N GLN A 65 4.22 -13.44 48.44
CA GLN A 65 5.49 -13.12 49.10
C GLN A 65 5.27 -11.90 50.00
N PRO A 66 5.81 -11.93 51.24
CA PRO A 66 5.54 -10.91 52.23
C PRO A 66 6.09 -9.57 51.78
N GLU A 67 5.29 -8.55 52.03
CA GLU A 67 5.57 -7.14 51.87
C GLU A 67 6.79 -6.75 52.72
N GLU A 68 7.99 -6.83 52.13
CA GLU A 68 9.20 -6.30 52.73
C GLU A 68 9.22 -4.78 52.57
N GLU A 69 9.12 -4.12 53.71
CA GLU A 69 9.38 -2.70 53.98
C GLU A 69 10.21 -2.01 52.88
N SER A 70 9.58 -1.02 52.25
CA SER A 70 10.24 0.00 51.43
C SER A 70 11.55 0.45 52.07
N PRO A 71 12.73 0.23 51.45
CA PRO A 71 13.92 0.89 51.90
C PRO A 71 13.74 2.36 51.55
N GLN A 72 13.93 3.21 52.54
CA GLN A 72 14.11 4.65 52.38
C GLN A 72 15.01 4.87 51.15
N ASP A 73 14.57 5.64 50.15
CA ASP A 73 15.34 5.99 48.95
C ASP A 73 16.76 6.41 49.38
N ARG A 74 17.71 5.47 49.31
CA ARG A 74 19.10 5.73 49.70
C ARG A 74 19.67 6.60 48.60
N VAL A 75 19.92 7.85 48.93
CA VAL A 75 20.56 8.80 48.02
C VAL A 75 22.04 8.48 47.97
N VAL A 76 22.50 7.99 46.82
CA VAL A 76 23.92 7.69 46.58
C VAL A 76 24.57 8.94 46.01
N LYS A 77 25.60 9.45 46.70
CA LYS A 77 26.41 10.58 46.21
C LYS A 77 27.66 10.06 45.54
N TRP A 78 27.89 10.47 44.31
CA TRP A 78 29.11 10.11 43.60
C TRP A 78 29.67 11.30 42.83
N LYS A 79 31.00 11.30 42.66
CA LYS A 79 31.74 12.33 41.93
C LYS A 79 32.13 11.77 40.58
N THR A 80 31.73 12.44 39.52
CA THR A 80 32.20 12.15 38.17
C THR A 80 33.67 12.58 38.04
N ALA A 81 34.40 12.03 37.06
CA ALA A 81 35.82 12.36 36.82
C ALA A 81 36.09 13.86 36.58
N ASP A 82 35.05 14.62 36.20
CA ASP A 82 35.09 16.07 35.96
C ASP A 82 34.81 16.91 37.23
N GLY A 83 34.66 16.29 38.40
CA GLY A 83 34.55 16.97 39.69
C GLY A 83 33.14 17.45 40.08
N THR A 84 32.12 17.12 39.30
CA THR A 84 30.71 17.39 39.61
C THR A 84 30.13 16.32 40.55
N GLU A 85 29.43 16.76 41.60
CA GLU A 85 28.75 15.92 42.59
C GLU A 85 27.29 15.69 42.16
N TYR A 86 26.87 14.42 42.07
CA TYR A 86 25.48 14.05 41.80
C TYR A 86 24.89 13.28 42.97
N GLU A 87 23.67 13.64 43.35
CA GLU A 87 22.86 12.95 44.36
C GLU A 87 21.64 12.34 43.66
N VAL A 88 21.60 11.01 43.55
CA VAL A 88 20.53 10.29 42.84
C VAL A 88 19.97 9.22 43.78
N PRO A 89 18.64 9.07 43.90
CA PRO A 89 18.06 7.97 44.67
C PRO A 89 18.42 6.63 44.01
N GLU A 90 18.68 5.60 44.81
CA GLU A 90 19.06 4.25 44.34
C GLU A 90 18.08 3.69 43.28
N SER A 91 16.79 4.01 43.42
CA SER A 91 15.72 3.67 42.48
C SER A 91 15.91 4.27 41.07
N GLU A 92 16.45 5.48 40.94
CA GLU A 92 16.75 6.11 39.66
C GLU A 92 18.06 5.60 39.05
N LEU A 93 19.05 5.24 39.89
CA LEU A 93 20.29 4.63 39.43
C LEU A 93 20.06 3.23 38.85
N GLN A 94 19.21 2.42 39.50
CA GLN A 94 18.81 1.12 38.98
C GLN A 94 18.04 1.24 37.65
N LYS A 95 17.08 2.16 37.56
CA LYS A 95 16.36 2.44 36.30
C LYS A 95 17.29 2.94 35.20
N GLY A 96 18.26 3.80 35.52
CA GLY A 96 19.30 4.27 34.60
C GLY A 96 20.14 3.13 34.05
N TYR A 97 20.61 2.23 34.92
CA TYR A 97 21.37 1.03 34.52
C TYR A 97 20.55 0.08 33.65
N MET A 98 19.29 -0.18 34.02
CA MET A 98 18.39 -1.01 33.20
C MET A 98 18.16 -0.40 31.83
N ARG A 99 17.95 0.92 31.76
CA ARG A 99 17.79 1.65 30.50
C ARG A 99 19.05 1.62 29.65
N GLU A 100 20.23 1.83 30.24
CA GLU A 100 21.52 1.73 29.54
C GLU A 100 21.78 0.31 29.04
N GLN A 101 21.48 -0.71 29.84
CA GLN A 101 21.59 -2.11 29.45
C GLN A 101 20.67 -2.40 28.27
N ASP A 102 19.42 -1.94 28.32
CA ASP A 102 18.42 -2.13 27.28
C ASP A 102 18.80 -1.40 25.99
N TYR A 103 19.24 -0.14 26.08
CA TYR A 103 19.80 0.60 24.94
C TYR A 103 21.02 -0.09 24.34
N ARG A 104 21.92 -0.61 25.17
CA ARG A 104 23.12 -1.31 24.70
C ARG A 104 22.73 -2.61 24.00
N GLN A 105 21.78 -3.37 24.53
CA GLN A 105 21.27 -4.59 23.90
C GLN A 105 20.55 -4.28 22.58
N LYS A 106 19.63 -3.31 22.56
CA LYS A 106 18.90 -2.88 21.36
C LYS A 106 19.83 -2.32 20.29
N THR A 107 20.81 -1.50 20.67
CA THR A 107 21.78 -0.93 19.72
C THR A 107 22.68 -2.01 19.13
N GLN A 108 23.14 -2.96 19.96
CA GLN A 108 23.91 -4.10 19.48
C GLN A 108 23.07 -5.04 18.61
N GLY A 109 21.80 -5.27 18.97
CA GLY A 109 20.86 -6.05 18.18
C GLY A 109 20.62 -5.43 16.81
N LEU A 110 20.30 -4.14 16.77
CA LEU A 110 20.11 -3.37 15.54
C LEU A 110 21.38 -3.31 14.68
N ALA A 111 22.56 -3.19 15.29
CA ALA A 111 23.81 -3.24 14.56
C ALA A 111 24.04 -4.62 13.92
N ARG A 112 23.77 -5.71 14.65
CA ARG A 112 23.86 -7.08 14.10
C ARG A 112 22.82 -7.34 13.02
N GLU A 113 21.59 -6.89 13.19
CA GLU A 113 20.53 -7.04 12.20
C GLU A 113 20.89 -6.31 10.90
N ARG A 114 21.41 -5.07 11.00
CA ARG A 114 21.91 -4.34 9.83
C ARG A 114 23.06 -5.04 9.15
N GLU A 115 24.05 -5.51 9.91
CA GLU A 115 25.19 -6.26 9.37
C GLU A 115 24.74 -7.54 8.67
N GLN A 116 23.78 -8.27 9.26
CA GLN A 116 23.19 -9.46 8.67
C GLN A 116 22.45 -9.11 7.37
N ALA A 117 21.55 -8.12 7.39
CA ALA A 117 20.82 -7.68 6.21
C ALA A 117 21.75 -7.21 5.09
N GLU A 118 22.79 -6.43 5.41
CA GLU A 118 23.81 -5.98 4.45
C GLU A 118 24.59 -7.18 3.88
N SER A 119 24.97 -8.14 4.72
CA SER A 119 25.67 -9.35 4.28
C SER A 119 24.80 -10.22 3.37
N GLU A 120 23.50 -10.32 3.65
CA GLU A 120 22.55 -11.07 2.83
C GLU A 120 22.34 -10.39 1.48
N ILE A 121 22.17 -9.07 1.47
CA ILE A 121 22.05 -8.29 0.23
C ILE A 121 23.31 -8.45 -0.61
N GLN A 122 24.49 -8.32 0.01
CA GLN A 122 25.76 -8.47 -0.69
C GLN A 122 25.95 -9.88 -1.24
N THR A 123 25.63 -10.91 -0.44
CA THR A 123 25.71 -12.31 -0.85
C THR A 123 24.75 -12.59 -2.00
N ARG A 124 23.51 -12.09 -1.93
CA ARG A 124 22.51 -12.24 -2.99
C ARG A 124 22.94 -11.55 -4.28
N ALA A 125 23.48 -10.33 -4.18
CA ALA A 125 24.00 -9.60 -5.32
C ALA A 125 25.19 -10.34 -5.97
N GLN A 126 26.13 -10.85 -5.16
CA GLN A 126 27.25 -11.65 -5.65
C GLN A 126 26.78 -12.94 -6.35
N GLN A 127 25.81 -13.66 -5.76
CA GLN A 127 25.23 -14.85 -6.38
C GLN A 127 24.55 -14.54 -7.71
N GLN A 128 23.81 -13.43 -7.80
CA GLN A 128 23.19 -13.01 -9.05
C GLN A 128 24.22 -12.67 -10.12
N VAL A 129 25.26 -11.90 -9.79
CA VAL A 129 26.33 -11.57 -10.72
C VAL A 129 27.08 -12.83 -11.18
N ALA A 130 27.37 -13.75 -10.26
CA ALA A 130 28.01 -15.03 -10.60
C ALA A 130 27.12 -15.87 -11.54
N ALA A 131 25.81 -15.93 -11.28
CA ALA A 131 24.86 -16.64 -12.13
C ALA A 131 24.77 -16.02 -13.54
N LEU A 132 24.75 -14.70 -13.65
CA LEU A 132 24.76 -13.98 -14.92
C LEU A 132 26.04 -14.21 -15.71
N ASN A 133 27.20 -14.17 -15.05
CA ASN A 133 28.49 -14.45 -15.68
C ASN A 133 28.56 -15.88 -16.22
N LEU A 134 28.15 -16.86 -15.41
CA LEU A 134 28.09 -18.26 -15.82
C LEU A 134 27.13 -18.45 -17.01
N TYR A 135 25.96 -17.82 -16.96
CA TYR A 135 25.00 -17.88 -18.05
C TYR A 135 25.56 -17.25 -19.34
N GLY A 136 26.24 -16.10 -19.22
CA GLY A 136 26.93 -15.45 -20.33
C GLY A 136 28.04 -16.30 -20.95
N GLU A 137 28.85 -16.96 -20.11
CA GLU A 137 29.87 -17.91 -20.54
C GLU A 137 29.27 -19.07 -21.35
N LYS A 138 28.17 -19.67 -20.86
CA LYS A 138 27.49 -20.77 -21.56
C LYS A 138 26.86 -20.34 -22.89
N ILE A 139 26.32 -19.13 -22.96
CA ILE A 139 25.89 -18.55 -24.25
C ILE A 139 27.09 -18.36 -25.18
N GLY A 140 28.22 -17.87 -24.68
CA GLY A 140 29.47 -17.74 -25.44
C GLY A 140 29.96 -19.08 -26.00
N GLU A 141 30.00 -20.13 -25.17
CA GLU A 141 30.33 -21.50 -25.58
C GLU A 141 29.40 -21.99 -26.70
N LEU A 142 28.08 -21.76 -26.56
CA LEU A 142 27.10 -22.14 -27.58
C LEU A 142 27.34 -21.40 -28.91
N HIS A 143 27.67 -20.11 -28.86
CA HIS A 143 28.00 -19.35 -30.06
C HIS A 143 29.26 -19.90 -30.76
N MET A 144 30.29 -20.25 -29.99
CA MET A 144 31.51 -20.85 -30.54
C MET A 144 31.25 -22.23 -31.14
N ALA A 145 30.44 -23.07 -30.47
CA ALA A 145 30.05 -24.37 -30.99
C ALA A 145 29.26 -24.24 -32.31
N ARG A 146 28.32 -23.30 -32.39
CA ARG A 146 27.57 -23.01 -33.63
C ARG A 146 28.48 -22.48 -34.75
N ALA A 147 29.45 -21.63 -34.43
CA ALA A 147 30.43 -21.14 -35.39
C ALA A 147 31.31 -22.29 -35.93
N ALA A 148 31.74 -23.21 -35.07
CA ALA A 148 32.48 -24.41 -35.47
C ALA A 148 31.66 -25.30 -36.41
N VAL A 149 30.37 -25.53 -36.11
CA VAL A 149 29.46 -26.25 -37.00
C VAL A 149 29.38 -25.58 -38.37
N ALA A 150 29.14 -24.27 -38.42
CA ALA A 150 29.05 -23.53 -39.68
C ALA A 150 30.37 -23.58 -40.48
N HIS A 151 31.52 -23.51 -39.80
CA HIS A 151 32.83 -23.62 -40.43
C HIS A 151 33.05 -25.02 -41.04
N LEU A 152 32.77 -26.08 -40.28
CA LEU A 152 32.94 -27.46 -40.73
C LEU A 152 31.95 -27.81 -41.86
N GLU A 153 30.72 -27.27 -41.83
CA GLU A 153 29.76 -27.41 -42.93
C GLU A 153 30.27 -26.76 -44.22
N SER A 154 30.92 -25.59 -44.12
CA SER A 154 31.55 -24.94 -45.25
C SER A 154 32.73 -25.75 -45.79
N ALA A 155 33.60 -26.25 -44.90
CA ALA A 155 34.73 -27.10 -45.27
C ALA A 155 34.29 -28.39 -45.97
N LEU A 156 33.23 -29.05 -45.47
CA LEU A 156 32.69 -30.27 -46.06
C LEU A 156 32.18 -30.03 -47.50
N LYS A 157 31.60 -28.87 -47.80
CA LYS A 157 31.17 -28.50 -49.16
C LYS A 157 32.32 -28.31 -50.14
N GLN A 158 33.52 -27.98 -49.64
CA GLN A 158 34.71 -27.78 -50.46
C GLN A 158 35.50 -29.07 -50.68
N ILE A 159 35.29 -30.09 -49.85
CA ILE A 159 35.97 -31.38 -49.96
C ILE A 159 35.14 -32.31 -50.83
N ASN A 160 35.68 -32.71 -51.97
CA ASN A 160 35.08 -33.75 -52.78
C ASN A 160 35.38 -35.12 -52.18
N ARG A 161 34.32 -35.92 -51.98
CA ARG A 161 34.41 -37.26 -51.38
C ARG A 161 35.20 -38.24 -52.24
N GLU A 162 35.18 -38.06 -53.57
CA GLU A 162 35.87 -38.94 -54.52
C GLU A 162 37.37 -38.66 -54.57
N ASP A 163 37.77 -37.39 -54.38
CA ASP A 163 39.18 -36.97 -54.45
C ASP A 163 39.94 -37.24 -53.14
N ASP A 164 39.29 -37.09 -51.98
CA ASP A 164 39.89 -37.33 -50.66
C ASP A 164 38.87 -37.90 -49.64
N PRO A 165 38.57 -39.21 -49.71
CA PRO A 165 37.59 -39.84 -48.84
C PRO A 165 37.99 -39.82 -47.36
N SER A 166 39.30 -39.82 -47.07
CA SER A 166 39.84 -39.82 -45.71
C SER A 166 39.57 -38.50 -45.00
N ARG A 167 39.87 -37.37 -45.66
CA ARG A 167 39.59 -36.04 -45.09
C ARG A 167 38.11 -35.74 -45.05
N TYR A 168 37.34 -36.19 -46.04
CA TYR A 168 35.89 -36.08 -45.99
C TYR A 168 35.31 -36.78 -44.73
N ALA A 169 35.73 -38.02 -44.46
CA ALA A 169 35.27 -38.77 -43.29
C ALA A 169 35.66 -38.10 -41.96
N LEU A 170 36.87 -37.55 -41.87
CA LEU A 170 37.34 -36.82 -40.69
C LEU A 170 36.48 -35.58 -40.42
N VAL A 171 36.31 -34.71 -41.43
CA VAL A 171 35.52 -33.48 -41.29
C VAL A 171 34.05 -33.80 -41.00
N GLN A 172 33.51 -34.88 -41.57
CA GLN A 172 32.16 -35.35 -41.26
C GLN A 172 32.03 -35.81 -39.79
N SER A 173 33.02 -36.51 -39.26
CA SER A 173 33.07 -36.93 -37.86
C SER A 173 33.17 -35.72 -36.91
N ASP A 174 34.05 -34.77 -37.23
CA ASP A 174 34.21 -33.53 -36.46
C ASP A 174 32.93 -32.71 -36.47
N LEU A 175 32.25 -32.62 -37.62
CA LEU A 175 30.97 -31.94 -37.76
C LEU A 175 29.87 -32.62 -36.93
N SER A 176 29.83 -33.95 -36.93
CA SER A 176 28.88 -34.70 -36.09
C SER A 176 29.10 -34.39 -34.61
N THR A 177 30.36 -34.37 -34.18
CA THR A 177 30.75 -34.06 -32.79
C THR A 177 30.38 -32.62 -32.43
N ALA A 178 30.71 -31.65 -33.29
CA ALA A 178 30.38 -30.24 -33.10
C ALA A 178 28.86 -29.98 -33.04
N ARG A 179 28.06 -30.72 -33.83
CA ARG A 179 26.60 -30.66 -33.77
C ARG A 179 26.07 -31.20 -32.45
N GLN A 180 26.61 -32.34 -32.00
CA GLN A 180 26.20 -32.93 -30.72
C GLN A 180 26.53 -32.01 -29.55
N THR A 181 27.70 -31.37 -29.53
CA THR A 181 28.05 -30.40 -28.47
C THR A 181 27.14 -29.18 -28.50
N ALA A 182 26.85 -28.61 -29.68
CA ALA A 182 25.93 -27.48 -29.81
C ALA A 182 24.50 -27.83 -29.37
N GLN A 183 24.05 -29.05 -29.64
CA GLN A 183 22.74 -29.56 -29.20
C GLN A 183 22.70 -29.73 -27.68
N ASP A 184 23.68 -30.40 -27.07
CA ASP A 184 23.75 -30.57 -25.61
C ASP A 184 23.77 -29.21 -24.88
N LEU A 185 24.56 -28.25 -25.37
CA LEU A 185 24.59 -26.89 -24.82
C LEU A 185 23.23 -26.19 -24.95
N THR A 186 22.56 -26.34 -26.09
CA THR A 186 21.21 -25.76 -26.31
C THR A 186 20.18 -26.37 -25.35
N GLU A 187 20.20 -27.69 -25.17
CA GLU A 187 19.29 -28.38 -24.25
C GLU A 187 19.53 -27.99 -22.79
N ARG A 188 20.80 -27.90 -22.37
CA ARG A 188 21.15 -27.46 -21.01
C ARG A 188 20.70 -26.04 -20.74
N LEU A 189 20.93 -25.13 -21.69
CA LEU A 189 20.46 -23.75 -21.58
C LEU A 189 18.93 -23.68 -21.54
N GLY A 190 18.24 -24.45 -22.38
CA GLY A 190 16.78 -24.53 -22.38
C GLY A 190 16.20 -25.06 -21.05
N LYS A 191 16.82 -26.09 -20.46
CA LYS A 191 16.42 -26.60 -19.14
C LYS A 191 16.67 -25.57 -18.04
N ALA A 192 17.80 -24.86 -18.08
CA ALA A 192 18.14 -23.83 -17.11
C ALA A 192 17.17 -22.63 -17.18
N THR A 193 16.81 -22.17 -18.38
CA THR A 193 15.83 -21.09 -18.55
C THR A 193 14.44 -21.51 -18.11
N GLN A 194 14.02 -22.74 -18.41
CA GLN A 194 12.74 -23.27 -17.95
C GLN A 194 12.68 -23.36 -16.42
N LEU A 195 13.76 -23.83 -15.79
CA LEU A 195 13.85 -23.90 -14.32
C LEU A 195 13.76 -22.51 -13.70
N MET A 196 14.51 -21.53 -14.24
CA MET A 196 14.45 -20.13 -13.80
C MET A 196 13.02 -19.56 -13.91
N GLN A 197 12.34 -19.79 -15.02
CA GLN A 197 10.96 -19.35 -15.22
C GLN A 197 10.00 -19.99 -14.21
N SER A 198 10.16 -21.29 -13.93
CA SER A 198 9.32 -21.97 -12.93
C SER A 198 9.56 -21.44 -11.52
N GLN A 199 10.81 -21.14 -11.14
CA GLN A 199 11.13 -20.57 -9.83
C GLN A 199 10.57 -19.16 -9.68
N GLU A 200 10.64 -18.35 -10.74
CA GLU A 200 10.05 -17.02 -10.73
C GLU A 200 8.53 -17.08 -10.61
N ALA A 201 7.87 -17.98 -11.35
CA ALA A 201 6.44 -18.19 -11.25
C ALA A 201 6.03 -18.65 -9.84
N GLU A 202 6.79 -19.56 -9.22
CA GLU A 202 6.53 -20.01 -7.84
C GLU A 202 6.72 -18.88 -6.82
N ARG A 203 7.73 -18.01 -7.01
CA ARG A 203 7.94 -16.83 -6.17
C ARG A 203 6.80 -15.83 -6.27
N ILE A 204 6.36 -15.55 -7.49
CA ILE A 204 5.22 -14.66 -7.74
C ILE A 204 3.96 -15.25 -7.10
N ALA A 205 3.70 -16.55 -7.29
CA ALA A 205 2.54 -17.22 -6.70
C ALA A 205 2.55 -17.16 -5.16
N LYS A 206 3.69 -17.41 -4.51
CA LYS A 206 3.83 -17.27 -3.05
C LYS A 206 3.60 -15.85 -2.57
N GLY A 207 4.23 -14.86 -3.24
CA GLY A 207 4.02 -13.45 -2.90
C GLY A 207 2.56 -13.01 -3.08
N GLN A 208 1.87 -13.56 -4.08
CA GLN A 208 0.44 -13.33 -4.29
C GLN A 208 -0.45 -13.97 -3.22
N GLN A 209 -0.14 -15.18 -2.77
CA GLN A 209 -0.85 -15.83 -1.67
C GLN A 209 -0.68 -15.05 -0.36
N GLU A 210 0.54 -14.61 -0.06
CA GLU A 210 0.81 -13.74 1.09
C GLU A 210 0.05 -12.43 0.98
N ALA A 211 0.02 -11.84 -0.22
CA ALA A 211 -0.72 -10.61 -0.45
C ALA A 211 -2.23 -10.79 -0.32
N ALA A 212 -2.77 -11.88 -0.86
CA ALA A 212 -4.16 -12.28 -0.72
C ALA A 212 -4.55 -12.39 0.76
N ARG A 213 -3.74 -13.06 1.58
CA ARG A 213 -3.98 -13.20 3.02
C ARG A 213 -4.00 -11.85 3.77
N VAL A 214 -3.11 -10.92 3.42
CA VAL A 214 -3.10 -9.59 4.05
C VAL A 214 -4.32 -8.78 3.61
N LEU A 215 -4.66 -8.85 2.32
CA LEU A 215 -5.79 -8.11 1.75
C LEU A 215 -7.13 -8.66 2.20
N SER A 216 -7.25 -9.98 2.44
CA SER A 216 -8.47 -10.61 2.95
C SER A 216 -8.80 -10.13 4.36
N ALA A 217 -7.78 -10.02 5.21
CA ALA A 217 -7.93 -9.54 6.59
C ALA A 217 -8.35 -8.06 6.67
N GLU A 218 -7.88 -7.23 5.75
CA GLU A 218 -8.15 -5.79 5.76
C GLU A 218 -9.34 -5.37 4.89
N MET A 219 -9.64 -6.11 3.83
CA MET A 219 -10.66 -5.80 2.84
C MET A 219 -11.46 -7.05 2.44
N PRO A 220 -12.55 -7.35 3.17
CA PRO A 220 -13.42 -8.48 2.88
C PRO A 220 -13.98 -8.48 1.44
N ASP A 221 -14.28 -7.30 0.90
CA ASP A 221 -14.84 -7.15 -0.46
C ASP A 221 -13.79 -7.14 -1.58
N PHE A 222 -12.51 -7.41 -1.28
CA PHE A 222 -11.42 -7.36 -2.26
C PHE A 222 -11.69 -8.17 -3.55
N PRO A 223 -12.18 -9.43 -3.51
CA PRO A 223 -12.42 -10.23 -4.71
C PRO A 223 -13.43 -9.59 -5.66
N ASN A 224 -14.50 -9.02 -5.10
CA ASN A 224 -15.57 -8.36 -5.85
C ASN A 224 -15.09 -7.06 -6.50
N ARG A 225 -14.18 -6.34 -5.83
CA ARG A 225 -13.62 -5.08 -6.33
C ARG A 225 -12.51 -5.27 -7.37
N LEU A 226 -11.84 -6.42 -7.39
CA LEU A 226 -10.71 -6.68 -8.27
C LEU A 226 -11.04 -6.46 -9.76
N LYS A 227 -12.23 -6.90 -10.21
CA LYS A 227 -12.68 -6.71 -11.61
C LYS A 227 -12.85 -5.23 -11.97
N ALA A 228 -13.38 -4.42 -11.06
CA ALA A 228 -13.55 -2.98 -11.26
C ALA A 228 -12.20 -2.24 -11.23
N TRP A 229 -11.32 -2.63 -10.31
CA TRP A 229 -9.99 -2.08 -10.20
C TRP A 229 -9.11 -2.38 -11.40
N ASN A 230 -9.17 -3.60 -11.95
CA ASN A 230 -8.44 -3.95 -13.17
C ASN A 230 -8.85 -3.07 -14.35
N LYS A 231 -10.17 -2.87 -14.55
CA LYS A 231 -10.67 -1.96 -15.59
C LYS A 231 -10.14 -0.55 -15.36
N HIS A 232 -10.27 -0.02 -14.16
CA HIS A 232 -9.80 1.32 -13.83
C HIS A 232 -8.27 1.47 -13.97
N ALA A 233 -7.49 0.45 -13.60
CA ALA A 233 -6.04 0.44 -13.77
C ALA A 233 -5.64 0.45 -15.26
N THR A 234 -6.31 -0.34 -16.09
CA THR A 234 -6.05 -0.38 -17.54
C THR A 234 -6.48 0.90 -18.25
N GLU A 235 -7.67 1.43 -17.94
CA GLU A 235 -8.26 2.59 -18.63
C GLU A 235 -7.66 3.92 -18.16
N THR A 236 -7.42 4.09 -16.86
CA THR A 236 -6.98 5.36 -16.27
C THR A 236 -5.46 5.49 -16.23
N TYR A 237 -4.74 4.39 -15.99
CA TYR A 237 -3.29 4.40 -15.77
C TYR A 237 -2.50 3.66 -16.86
N GLY A 238 -3.17 2.95 -17.76
CA GLY A 238 -2.51 2.26 -18.88
C GLY A 238 -1.78 0.98 -18.49
N PHE A 239 -2.08 0.38 -17.33
CA PHE A 239 -1.51 -0.91 -16.95
C PHE A 239 -1.96 -2.01 -17.90
N ASN A 240 -1.06 -2.97 -18.17
CA ASN A 240 -1.44 -4.20 -18.85
C ASN A 240 -1.99 -5.22 -17.83
N PRO A 241 -2.97 -6.08 -18.17
CA PRO A 241 -3.47 -7.10 -17.24
C PRO A 241 -2.37 -8.05 -16.73
N GLU A 242 -1.35 -8.33 -17.54
CA GLU A 242 -0.19 -9.13 -17.13
C GLU A 242 0.69 -8.45 -16.07
N GLU A 243 0.73 -7.11 -16.05
CA GLU A 243 1.50 -6.38 -15.04
C GLU A 243 0.77 -6.47 -13.70
N LEU A 244 -0.55 -6.29 -13.72
CA LEU A 244 -1.41 -6.42 -12.54
C LEU A 244 -1.36 -7.85 -11.97
N SER A 245 -1.32 -8.86 -12.84
CA SER A 245 -1.18 -10.26 -12.43
C SER A 245 0.22 -10.65 -11.97
N ARG A 246 1.20 -9.74 -11.95
CA ARG A 246 2.54 -9.96 -11.38
C ARG A 246 2.77 -9.15 -10.12
N VAL A 247 1.81 -8.32 -9.71
CA VAL A 247 1.89 -7.55 -8.47
C VAL A 247 1.80 -8.50 -7.28
N THR A 248 2.84 -8.49 -6.45
CA THR A 248 2.92 -9.28 -5.20
C THR A 248 2.82 -8.40 -3.94
N ASP A 249 2.90 -7.08 -4.08
CA ASP A 249 2.87 -6.17 -2.92
C ASP A 249 1.42 -5.73 -2.61
N PRO A 250 0.88 -6.03 -1.40
CA PRO A 250 -0.43 -5.57 -0.96
C PRO A 250 -0.64 -4.06 -1.05
N ARG A 251 0.43 -3.28 -0.85
CA ARG A 251 0.38 -1.81 -0.81
C ARG A 251 -0.05 -1.22 -2.14
N VAL A 252 0.30 -1.88 -3.24
CA VAL A 252 -0.10 -1.46 -4.58
C VAL A 252 -1.62 -1.57 -4.74
N PHE A 253 -2.22 -2.63 -4.22
CA PHE A 253 -3.68 -2.80 -4.25
C PHE A 253 -4.40 -1.78 -3.34
N ARG A 254 -3.83 -1.43 -2.18
CA ARG A 254 -4.36 -0.35 -1.32
C ARG A 254 -4.34 1.00 -2.04
N MET A 255 -3.20 1.34 -2.64
CA MET A 255 -3.06 2.58 -3.42
C MET A 255 -4.07 2.62 -4.58
N LEU A 256 -4.31 1.47 -5.24
CA LEU A 256 -5.29 1.38 -6.31
C LEU A 256 -6.72 1.56 -5.82
N ASP A 257 -7.08 1.00 -4.66
CA ASP A 257 -8.38 1.20 -4.03
C ASP A 257 -8.63 2.68 -3.68
N ASP A 258 -7.65 3.32 -3.03
CA ASP A 258 -7.72 4.75 -2.70
C ASP A 258 -7.87 5.61 -3.96
N ALA A 259 -7.13 5.27 -5.01
CA ALA A 259 -7.23 5.95 -6.29
C ALA A 259 -8.61 5.82 -6.93
N VAL A 260 -9.22 4.63 -6.89
CA VAL A 260 -10.57 4.38 -7.41
C VAL A 260 -11.60 5.15 -6.60
N LYS A 261 -11.56 5.06 -5.27
CA LYS A 261 -12.43 5.81 -4.37
C LYS A 261 -12.33 7.32 -4.60
N TYR A 262 -11.12 7.84 -4.79
CA TYR A 262 -10.90 9.25 -5.05
C TYR A 262 -11.51 9.70 -6.38
N ARG A 263 -11.35 8.89 -7.45
CA ARG A 263 -11.97 9.17 -8.74
C ARG A 263 -13.49 9.11 -8.67
N ASP A 264 -14.04 8.12 -7.97
CA ASP A 264 -15.49 8.02 -7.75
C ASP A 264 -16.03 9.25 -7.01
N LEU A 265 -15.32 9.74 -5.99
CA LEU A 265 -15.66 10.99 -5.32
C LEU A 265 -15.57 12.19 -6.25
N GLN A 266 -14.53 12.30 -7.08
CA GLN A 266 -14.42 13.37 -8.06
C GLN A 266 -15.56 13.36 -9.09
N ASN A 267 -15.95 12.17 -9.55
CA ASN A 267 -17.06 11.99 -10.49
C ASN A 267 -18.42 12.29 -9.85
N ARG A 268 -18.59 12.06 -8.55
CA ARG A 268 -19.82 12.38 -7.79
C ARG A 268 -19.95 13.85 -7.39
N LYS A 269 -18.85 14.61 -7.31
CA LYS A 269 -18.88 16.07 -7.02
C LYS A 269 -19.86 16.87 -7.89
N PRO A 270 -19.86 16.75 -9.24
CA PRO A 270 -20.80 17.52 -10.06
C PRO A 270 -22.28 17.17 -9.78
N GLU A 271 -22.59 15.92 -9.44
CA GLU A 271 -23.95 15.51 -9.07
C GLU A 271 -24.35 16.03 -7.70
N ALA A 272 -23.44 16.00 -6.72
CA ALA A 272 -23.65 16.59 -5.40
C ALA A 272 -23.86 18.11 -5.49
N VAL A 273 -23.11 18.82 -6.34
CA VAL A 273 -23.29 20.26 -6.59
C VAL A 273 -24.65 20.54 -7.26
N LYS A 274 -25.07 19.73 -8.23
CA LYS A 274 -26.41 19.86 -8.85
C LYS A 274 -27.53 19.60 -7.83
N LYS A 275 -27.39 18.59 -6.98
CA LYS A 275 -28.36 18.25 -5.93
C LYS A 275 -28.42 19.33 -4.85
N ALA A 276 -27.29 19.92 -4.48
CA ALA A 276 -27.22 21.06 -3.56
C ALA A 276 -27.82 22.34 -4.16
N ALA A 277 -27.62 22.59 -5.46
CA ALA A 277 -28.24 23.72 -6.16
C ALA A 277 -29.75 23.57 -6.35
N ALA A 278 -30.24 22.33 -6.48
CA ALA A 278 -31.67 22.01 -6.61
C ALA A 278 -32.38 21.88 -5.25
N ALA A 279 -31.65 21.80 -4.13
CA ALA A 279 -32.23 21.75 -2.80
C ALA A 279 -32.89 23.10 -2.46
N PRO A 280 -34.12 23.11 -1.90
CA PRO A 280 -34.80 24.35 -1.55
C PRO A 280 -33.98 25.12 -0.51
N GLN A 281 -33.62 26.37 -0.82
CA GLN A 281 -32.95 27.25 0.13
C GLN A 281 -33.84 27.43 1.35
N LYS A 282 -33.29 27.23 2.55
CA LYS A 282 -33.99 27.56 3.81
C LYS A 282 -34.51 29.00 3.69
N PRO A 283 -35.77 29.28 4.08
CA PRO A 283 -36.34 30.61 3.93
C PRO A 283 -35.42 31.62 4.61
N ALA A 284 -35.01 32.64 3.84
CA ALA A 284 -34.15 33.70 4.33
C ALA A 284 -34.77 34.25 5.63
N LYS A 285 -33.96 34.26 6.70
CA LYS A 285 -34.37 34.73 8.02
C LYS A 285 -35.02 36.10 7.85
N GLN A 286 -36.34 36.18 8.04
CA GLN A 286 -37.12 37.40 7.79
C GLN A 286 -36.50 38.55 8.58
N THR A 287 -35.87 39.48 7.86
CA THR A 287 -35.45 40.74 8.47
C THR A 287 -36.73 41.50 8.82
N ARG A 288 -36.86 41.85 10.10
CA ARG A 288 -38.02 42.54 10.66
C ARG A 288 -38.20 43.85 9.89
N SER A 289 -39.29 43.99 9.13
CA SER A 289 -39.54 45.21 8.35
C SER A 289 -39.63 46.41 9.27
N THR A 290 -38.71 47.36 9.14
CA THR A 290 -38.83 48.66 9.80
C THR A 290 -40.05 49.39 9.22
N PRO A 291 -40.97 49.89 10.06
CA PRO A 291 -42.17 50.56 9.56
C PRO A 291 -41.79 51.85 8.79
N PRO A 292 -42.47 52.15 7.67
CA PRO A 292 -42.14 53.29 6.83
C PRO A 292 -42.36 54.60 7.59
N SER A 293 -41.45 55.56 7.39
CA SER A 293 -41.53 56.86 8.07
C SER A 293 -42.79 57.62 7.69
N THR A 294 -43.37 58.37 8.64
CA THR A 294 -44.59 59.17 8.43
C THR A 294 -44.50 60.06 7.19
N ILE A 295 -43.31 60.60 6.89
CA ILE A 295 -43.04 61.45 5.73
C ILE A 295 -43.26 60.70 4.41
N GLU A 296 -42.83 59.44 4.31
CA GLU A 296 -43.03 58.64 3.09
C GLU A 296 -44.50 58.31 2.86
N THR A 297 -45.26 58.05 3.93
CA THR A 297 -46.69 57.78 3.81
C THR A 297 -47.47 59.02 3.36
N VAL A 298 -47.11 60.20 3.87
CA VAL A 298 -47.73 61.48 3.48
C VAL A 298 -47.35 61.86 2.05
N LYS A 299 -46.09 61.67 1.63
CA LYS A 299 -45.67 61.86 0.22
C LYS A 299 -46.41 60.95 -0.75
N LYS A 300 -46.56 59.66 -0.42
CA LYS A 300 -47.32 58.71 -1.27
C LYS A 300 -48.79 59.12 -1.40
N ARG A 301 -49.42 59.60 -0.32
CA ARG A 301 -50.81 60.09 -0.34
C ARG A 301 -50.96 61.37 -1.16
N PHE A 302 -50.03 62.33 -1.02
CA PHE A 302 -50.04 63.56 -1.82
C PHE A 302 -49.83 63.28 -3.31
N ASN A 303 -48.90 62.39 -3.66
CA ASN A 303 -48.67 61.99 -5.05
C ASN A 303 -49.89 61.30 -5.67
N ALA A 304 -50.67 60.55 -4.86
CA ALA A 304 -51.89 59.92 -5.33
C ALA A 304 -53.06 60.91 -5.49
N LYS A 305 -53.14 61.95 -4.64
CA LYS A 305 -54.17 63.00 -4.70
C LYS A 305 -53.58 64.37 -4.30
N PRO A 306 -53.17 65.20 -5.29
CA PRO A 306 -52.60 66.51 -5.00
C PRO A 306 -53.71 67.48 -4.57
N THR A 307 -53.89 67.61 -3.26
CA THR A 307 -54.86 68.51 -2.64
C THR A 307 -54.13 69.52 -1.76
N VAL A 308 -54.73 70.69 -1.55
CA VAL A 308 -54.13 71.77 -0.73
C VAL A 308 -53.90 71.30 0.71
N ASP A 309 -54.84 70.52 1.26
CA ASP A 309 -54.70 69.89 2.58
C ASP A 309 -53.59 68.84 2.62
N GLY A 310 -53.40 68.08 1.54
CA GLY A 310 -52.29 67.13 1.41
C GLY A 310 -50.92 67.83 1.36
N LEU A 311 -50.85 69.00 0.72
CA LEU A 311 -49.64 69.82 0.69
C LEU A 311 -49.30 70.39 2.08
N ALA A 312 -50.31 70.85 2.82
CA ALA A 312 -50.14 71.33 4.20
C ALA A 312 -49.63 70.23 5.14
N GLN A 313 -50.18 69.02 5.04
CA GLN A 313 -49.71 67.86 5.81
C GLN A 313 -48.27 67.46 5.43
N MET A 314 -47.89 67.57 4.15
CA MET A 314 -46.51 67.32 3.72
C MET A 314 -45.54 68.35 4.30
N LEU A 315 -45.89 69.64 4.30
CA LEU A 315 -45.06 70.71 4.88
C LEU A 315 -44.88 70.54 6.39
N MET A 316 -45.96 70.20 7.11
CA MET A 316 -45.89 69.90 8.55
C MET A 316 -45.04 68.66 8.85
N ALA A 317 -45.19 67.59 8.07
CA ALA A 317 -44.38 66.37 8.24
C ALA A 317 -42.89 66.59 7.91
N THR A 318 -42.57 67.56 7.04
CA THR A 318 -41.19 67.93 6.69
C THR A 318 -40.61 69.06 7.56
N GLY A 319 -41.35 69.56 8.55
CA GLY A 319 -40.89 70.58 9.51
C GLY A 319 -40.66 71.97 8.91
N LYS A 320 -41.24 72.28 7.74
CA LYS A 320 -41.17 73.60 7.11
C LYS A 320 -42.52 74.31 7.28
N VAL A 321 -42.74 74.84 8.47
CA VAL A 321 -43.76 75.86 8.76
C VAL A 321 -43.05 77.01 9.46
#